data_AF-A0A960HF61-F1
#
_entry.id   AF-A0A960HF61-F1
#
_cell.length_a   1.000
_cell.length_b   1.000
_cell.length_c   1.000
_cell.angle_alpha   90.00
_cell.angle_beta   90.00
_cell.angle_gamma   90.00
#
_symmetry.space_group_name_H-M   'P 1'
#
loop_
_entity.id
_entity.type
_entity.pdbx_description
1 polymer ?
#
loop_
_entity_poly.entity_id
_entity_poly.type
_entity_poly.pdbx_seq_one_letter_code
_entity_poly.pdbx_strand_id
1 'polypeptide(L)'
;FGDAVIDHVKNDFPADIVHANYFLSGLVAHRIKHELELPFVTTFHTLAKVKAEGGDQESQWRHDAEAEIVGCADAICVNCSEEEHQFRRL
;
A
#
# COMPACT_ATOMS: atom_id res chain seq x y z
N PHE A 1 7.39 13.91 4.73
CA PHE A 1 7.71 12.50 5.07
C PHE A 1 8.07 11.71 3.82
N GLY A 2 7.15 11.52 2.86
CA GLY A 2 7.43 10.75 1.64
C GLY A 2 8.70 11.18 0.90
N ASP A 3 8.89 12.50 0.71
CA ASP A 3 10.08 13.02 0.03
C ASP A 3 11.39 12.63 0.75
N ALA A 4 11.41 12.70 2.09
CA ALA A 4 12.57 12.29 2.88
C ALA A 4 12.85 10.78 2.79
N VAL A 5 11.80 9.94 2.67
CA VAL A 5 11.98 8.50 2.45
C VAL A 5 12.55 8.24 1.06
N ILE A 6 12.03 8.92 0.04
CA ILE A 6 12.53 8.82 -1.33
C ILE A 6 14.01 9.25 -1.40
N ASP A 7 14.35 10.37 -0.78
CA ASP A 7 15.74 10.86 -0.74
C ASP A 7 16.67 9.89 -0.01
N HIS A 8 16.19 9.27 1.07
CA HIS A 8 16.96 8.28 1.82
C HIS A 8 17.22 7.01 0.99
N VAL A 9 16.20 6.50 0.28
CA VAL A 9 16.36 5.36 -0.63
C VAL A 9 17.31 5.71 -1.79
N LYS A 10 17.24 6.94 -2.32
CA LYS A 10 18.12 7.40 -3.41
C LYS A 10 19.59 7.46 -3.01
N ASN A 11 19.89 7.98 -1.82
CA ASN A 11 21.23 8.46 -1.52
C ASN A 11 21.94 7.70 -0.39
N ASP A 12 21.20 7.18 0.59
CA ASP A 12 21.78 6.61 1.80
C ASP A 12 21.59 5.08 1.88
N PHE A 13 20.43 4.60 1.46
CA PHE A 13 20.03 3.19 1.57
C PHE A 13 19.28 2.70 0.33
N PRO A 14 20.00 2.50 -0.80
CA PRO A 14 19.40 1.95 -2.01
C PRO A 14 18.83 0.55 -1.77
N ALA A 15 17.68 0.29 -2.38
CA ALA A 15 16.94 -0.96 -2.24
C ALA A 15 16.49 -1.46 -3.61
N ASP A 16 16.39 -2.78 -3.75
CA ASP A 16 15.89 -3.42 -4.97
C ASP A 16 14.35 -3.52 -4.98
N ILE A 17 13.72 -3.54 -3.79
CA ILE A 17 12.27 -3.68 -3.59
C ILE A 17 11.85 -2.85 -2.37
N VAL A 18 10.68 -2.23 -2.43
CA VAL A 18 10.04 -1.57 -1.28
C VAL A 18 8.88 -2.40 -0.74
N HIS A 19 8.82 -2.62 0.57
CA HIS A 19 7.64 -3.23 1.22
C HIS A 19 6.93 -2.22 2.11
N ALA A 20 5.76 -1.75 1.67
CA ALA A 20 4.90 -0.84 2.43
C ALA A 20 4.03 -1.60 3.45
N ASN A 21 3.98 -1.07 4.67
CA ASN A 21 3.07 -1.54 5.71
C ASN A 21 2.04 -0.44 6.01
N TYR A 22 0.76 -0.79 5.89
CA TYR A 22 -0.40 0.11 5.95
C TYR A 22 -0.57 1.03 4.73
N PHE A 23 -1.80 1.52 4.51
CA PHE A 23 -2.16 2.25 3.27
C PHE A 23 -1.38 3.57 3.10
N LEU A 24 -1.06 4.29 4.20
CA LEU A 24 -0.27 5.52 4.12
C LEU A 24 1.14 5.27 3.60
N SER A 25 1.79 4.18 4.03
CA SER A 25 3.08 3.78 3.49
C SER A 25 2.95 3.31 2.03
N GLY A 26 1.81 2.70 1.68
CA GLY A 26 1.49 2.31 0.32
C GLY A 26 1.46 3.50 -0.64
N LEU A 27 0.92 4.65 -0.23
CA LEU A 27 0.97 5.90 -1.02
C LEU A 27 2.41 6.37 -1.27
N VAL A 28 3.28 6.25 -0.27
CA VAL A 28 4.70 6.59 -0.42
C VAL A 28 5.41 5.59 -1.34
N ALA A 29 5.14 4.29 -1.19
CA ALA A 29 5.72 3.25 -2.04
C ALA A 29 5.25 3.35 -3.50
N HIS A 30 3.99 3.71 -3.73
CA HIS A 30 3.45 4.03 -5.05
C HIS A 30 4.27 5.16 -5.72
N ARG A 31 4.54 6.25 -4.98
CA ARG A 31 5.42 7.32 -5.47
C ARG A 31 6.84 6.83 -5.72
N ILE A 32 7.42 6.07 -4.79
CA ILE A 32 8.78 5.51 -4.94
C ILE A 32 8.88 4.66 -6.22
N LYS A 33 7.89 3.80 -6.49
CA LYS A 33 7.86 2.97 -7.70
C LYS A 33 7.94 3.80 -8.97
N HIS A 34 7.18 4.89 -9.06
CA HIS A 34 7.18 5.73 -10.24
C HIS A 34 8.42 6.65 -10.35
N GLU A 35 8.96 7.11 -9.22
CA GLU A 35 10.13 7.99 -9.22
C GLU A 35 11.46 7.25 -9.36
N LEU A 36 11.53 6.00 -8.87
CA LEU A 36 12.76 5.20 -8.80
C LEU A 36 12.73 3.93 -9.64
N GLU A 37 11.60 3.65 -10.30
CA GLU A 37 11.40 2.42 -11.09
C GLU A 37 11.61 1.14 -10.26
N LEU A 38 11.37 1.21 -8.95
CA LEU A 38 11.48 0.08 -8.04
C LEU A 38 10.15 -0.67 -7.90
N PRO A 39 10.13 -2.01 -7.95
CA PRO A 39 8.94 -2.76 -7.60
C PRO A 39 8.57 -2.55 -6.12
N PHE A 40 7.28 -2.65 -5.81
CA PHE A 40 6.82 -2.62 -4.42
C PHE A 40 5.79 -3.69 -4.07
N VAL A 41 5.88 -4.14 -2.83
CA VAL A 41 4.94 -5.03 -2.15
C VAL A 41 4.22 -4.25 -1.07
N THR A 42 2.95 -4.58 -0.79
CA THR A 42 2.20 -3.92 0.28
C THR A 42 1.49 -4.92 1.19
N THR A 43 1.37 -4.56 2.47
CA THR A 43 0.51 -5.21 3.46
C THR A 43 -0.39 -4.15 4.07
N PHE A 44 -1.71 -4.29 3.95
CA PHE A 44 -2.65 -3.25 4.36
C PHE A 44 -3.03 -3.31 5.84
N HIS A 45 -2.96 -4.48 6.47
CA HIS A 45 -3.46 -4.80 7.82
C HIS A 45 -4.99 -4.65 8.01
N THR A 46 -5.60 -3.62 7.43
CA THR A 46 -7.06 -3.44 7.34
C THR A 46 -7.39 -2.68 6.05
N LEU A 47 -8.57 -2.93 5.50
CA LEU A 47 -9.11 -2.20 4.35
C LEU A 47 -10.33 -1.37 4.76
N ALA A 48 -10.45 -0.17 4.23
CA ALA A 48 -11.61 0.69 4.42
C ALA A 48 -12.91 -0.01 4.01
N LYS A 49 -12.91 -0.79 2.91
CA LYS A 49 -14.07 -1.57 2.46
C LYS A 49 -14.51 -2.60 3.52
N VAL A 50 -13.57 -3.29 4.13
CA VAL A 50 -13.84 -4.32 5.16
C VAL A 50 -14.35 -3.68 6.44
N LYS A 51 -13.80 -2.52 6.82
CA LYS A 51 -14.31 -1.75 7.96
C LYS A 51 -15.76 -1.28 7.75
N ALA A 52 -16.10 -0.85 6.54
CA ALA A 52 -17.45 -0.43 6.19
C ALA A 52 -18.48 -1.56 6.28
N GLU A 53 -18.11 -2.81 5.95
CA GLU A 53 -18.96 -3.99 6.15
C GLU A 53 -19.31 -4.21 7.64
N GLY A 54 -18.41 -3.82 8.56
CA GLY A 54 -18.62 -3.82 10.00
C GLY A 54 -19.30 -2.57 10.56
N GLY A 55 -19.72 -1.63 9.71
CA GLY A 55 -20.37 -0.37 10.12
C GLY A 55 -19.43 0.76 10.51
N ASP A 56 -18.11 0.58 10.37
CA ASP A 56 -17.10 1.62 10.62
C ASP A 56 -16.68 2.26 9.29
N GLN A 57 -17.36 3.34 8.91
CA GLN A 57 -17.11 4.02 7.64
C GLN A 57 -15.86 4.90 7.70
N GLU A 58 -14.97 4.68 6.75
CA GLU A 58 -13.78 5.47 6.53
C GLU A 58 -14.01 6.56 5.48
N SER A 59 -13.10 7.53 5.40
CA SER A 59 -13.18 8.58 4.39
C SER A 59 -13.09 8.00 2.97
N GLN A 60 -13.84 8.57 2.01
CA GLN A 60 -13.74 8.21 0.58
C GLN A 60 -12.30 8.28 0.07
N TRP A 61 -11.53 9.27 0.52
CA TRP A 61 -10.11 9.42 0.18
C TRP A 61 -9.30 8.16 0.51
N ARG A 62 -9.57 7.51 1.64
CA ARG A 62 -8.88 6.25 2.00
C ARG A 62 -9.26 5.12 1.05
N HIS A 63 -10.52 5.01 0.65
CA HIS A 63 -10.94 4.01 -0.33
C HIS A 63 -10.24 4.20 -1.66
N ASP A 64 -10.17 5.44 -2.15
CA ASP A 64 -9.52 5.77 -3.42
C ASP A 64 -8.00 5.49 -3.33
N ALA A 65 -7.37 5.90 -2.24
CA ALA A 65 -5.96 5.62 -1.97
C ALA A 65 -5.65 4.11 -1.93
N GLU A 66 -6.48 3.32 -1.23
CA GLU A 66 -6.31 1.87 -1.17
C GLU A 66 -6.47 1.23 -2.56
N ALA A 67 -7.42 1.68 -3.37
CA ALA A 67 -7.62 1.20 -4.73
C ALA A 67 -6.42 1.54 -5.65
N GLU A 68 -5.87 2.73 -5.55
CA GLU A 68 -4.65 3.14 -6.27
C GLU A 68 -3.45 2.24 -5.92
N ILE A 69 -3.27 1.96 -4.63
CA ILE A 69 -2.19 1.09 -4.15
C ILE A 69 -2.38 -0.34 -4.67
N VAL A 70 -3.59 -0.90 -4.57
CA VAL A 70 -3.92 -2.25 -5.07
C VAL A 70 -3.66 -2.34 -6.58
N GLY A 71 -4.03 -1.32 -7.34
CA GLY A 71 -3.83 -1.28 -8.79
C GLY A 71 -2.37 -1.12 -9.23
N CYS A 72 -1.49 -0.64 -8.34
CA CYS A 72 -0.08 -0.36 -8.66
C CYS A 72 0.92 -1.37 -8.06
N ALA A 73 0.57 -2.01 -6.94
CA ALA A 73 1.44 -2.96 -6.24
C ALA A 73 1.82 -4.15 -7.13
N ASP A 74 3.08 -4.59 -7.06
CA ASP A 74 3.55 -5.78 -7.77
C ASP A 74 3.13 -7.06 -7.05
N ALA A 75 2.98 -6.99 -5.73
CA ALA A 75 2.37 -8.04 -4.92
C ALA A 75 1.69 -7.46 -3.67
N ILE A 76 0.67 -8.17 -3.18
CA ILE A 76 0.02 -7.89 -1.90
C ILE A 76 0.30 -9.07 -0.98
N CYS A 77 0.92 -8.77 0.17
CA CYS A 77 1.17 -9.76 1.21
C CYS A 77 0.05 -9.70 2.24
N VAL A 78 -0.64 -10.83 2.39
CA VAL A 78 -1.78 -11.02 3.30
C VAL A 78 -1.39 -11.96 4.45
N ASN A 79 -1.91 -11.70 5.64
CA ASN A 79 -1.56 -12.43 6.84
C ASN A 79 -2.38 -13.71 7.04
N CYS A 80 -3.57 -13.80 6.44
CA CYS A 80 -4.45 -14.96 6.55
C CYS A 80 -5.34 -15.13 5.32
N SER A 81 -5.98 -16.31 5.21
CA SER A 81 -6.90 -16.63 4.10
C SER A 81 -8.12 -15.71 4.04
N GLU A 82 -8.53 -15.12 5.16
CA GLU A 82 -9.64 -14.17 5.19
C GLU A 82 -9.25 -12.84 4.52
N GLU A 83 -8.06 -12.31 4.80
CA GLU A 83 -7.55 -11.13 4.08
C GLU A 83 -7.42 -11.43 2.58
N GLU A 84 -6.90 -12.61 2.21
CA GLU A 84 -6.85 -13.03 0.80
C GLU A 84 -8.24 -12.99 0.14
N HIS A 85 -9.26 -13.54 0.83
CA HIS A 85 -10.63 -13.55 0.32
C HIS A 85 -11.21 -12.14 0.17
N GLN A 86 -10.89 -11.22 1.09
CA GLN A 86 -11.28 -9.82 1.00
C GLN A 86 -10.68 -9.15 -0.23
N PHE A 87 -9.39 -9.38 -0.53
CA PHE A 87 -8.77 -8.84 -1.74
C PHE A 87 -9.33 -9.45 -3.04
N ARG A 88 -9.67 -10.74 -3.04
CA ARG A 88 -10.28 -11.40 -4.21
C ARG A 88 -11.70 -10.93 -4.52
N ARG A 89 -12.37 -10.31 -3.54
CA ARG A 89 -13.72 -9.74 -3.65
C ARG A 89 -13.71 -8.22 -3.90
N LEU A 90 -12.53 -7.59 -3.99
CA LEU A 90 -12.43 -6.15 -4.27
C LEU A 90 -12.90 -5.85 -5.68
#